data_AF-A0A961FV54-F1
#
_entry.id   AF-A0A961FV54-F1
#
_cell.length_a   1.000
_cell.length_b   1.000
_cell.length_c   1.000
_cell.angle_alpha   90.00
_cell.angle_beta   90.00
_cell.angle_gamma   90.00
#
_symmetry.space_group_name_H-M   'P 1'
#
loop_
_entity.id
_entity.type
_entity.pdbx_description
1 polymer ?
#
loop_
_entity_poly.entity_id
_entity_poly.type
_entity_poly.pdbx_seq_one_letter_code
_entity_poly.pdbx_strand_id
1 'polypeptide(L)' 'MNAPLPAIPRVCFGLFWIWAGASKLRDPALFSAAIRNYDLIGDPLVAAAALILPWLEVIA' A
#
# COMPACT_ATOMS: atom_id res chain seq x y z
N MET A 1 7.44 -15.18 29.39
CA MET A 1 6.64 -14.65 28.28
C MET A 1 7.45 -14.84 27.00
N ASN A 2 7.22 -15.93 26.27
CA ASN A 2 7.88 -16.12 24.98
C ASN A 2 7.05 -15.32 23.97
N ALA A 3 7.47 -14.13 23.58
CA ALA A 3 6.91 -13.54 22.37
C ALA A 3 7.14 -14.58 21.27
N PRO A 4 6.10 -15.15 20.64
CA PRO A 4 6.31 -16.20 19.67
C PRO A 4 7.15 -15.58 18.56
N LEU A 5 8.33 -16.14 18.29
CA LEU A 5 9.25 -15.70 17.24
C LEU A 5 8.55 -15.33 15.90
N PRO A 6 7.43 -15.98 15.46
CA PRO A 6 6.69 -15.54 14.28
C PRO A 6 5.86 -14.24 14.41
N ALA A 7 5.65 -13.69 15.61
CA ALA A 7 4.84 -12.48 15.80
C ALA A 7 5.59 -11.21 15.43
N ILE A 8 6.90 -11.14 15.72
CA ILE A 8 7.73 -9.96 15.42
C ILE A 8 7.72 -9.64 13.91
N PRO A 9 8.07 -10.56 13.00
CA PRO A 9 8.06 -10.26 11.57
C PRO A 9 6.66 -9.89 11.07
N ARG A 10 5.60 -10.51 11.59
CA ARG A 10 4.21 -10.17 11.23
C ARG A 10 3.85 -8.74 11.60
N VAL A 11 4.17 -8.32 12.83
CA VAL A 11 3.90 -6.95 13.28
C VAL A 11 4.73 -5.95 12.48
N CYS A 12 6.02 -6.23 12.25
CA CYS A 12 6.86 -5.37 11.43
C CYS A 12 6.32 -5.23 10.01
N PHE A 13 5.88 -6.32 9.39
CA PHE A 13 5.34 -6.30 8.03
C PHE A 13 4.01 -5.55 7.96
N GLY A 14 3.13 -5.72 8.96
CA GLY A 14 1.88 -4.97 9.06
C GLY A 14 2.12 -3.46 9.20
N LEU A 15 3.04 -3.06 10.09
CA LEU A 15 3.42 -1.65 10.25
C LEU A 15 4.04 -1.08 8.97
N PHE A 16 4.89 -1.86 8.27
CA PHE A 16 5.47 -1.46 7.00
C PHE A 16 4.39 -1.24 5.93
N TRP A 17 3.40 -2.13 5.87
CA TRP A 17 2.28 -2.06 4.93
C TRP A 17 1.42 -0.81 5.17
N ILE A 18 1.04 -0.54 6.44
CA ILE A 18 0.30 0.67 6.83
C ILE A 18 1.09 1.94 6.50
N TRP A 19 2.40 1.96 6.83
CA TRP A 19 3.25 3.10 6.54
C TRP A 19 3.37 3.36 5.03
N ALA A 20 3.54 2.30 4.23
CA ALA A 20 3.57 2.38 2.78
C ALA A 20 2.26 2.94 2.21
N GLY A 21 1.11 2.45 2.67
CA GLY A 21 -0.21 2.97 2.28
C GLY A 21 -0.41 4.43 2.65
N ALA A 22 -0.09 4.79 3.89
CA ALA A 22 -0.19 6.16 4.36
C ALA A 22 0.70 7.13 3.55
N SER A 23 1.87 6.67 3.08
CA SER A 23 2.74 7.49 2.22
C SER A 23 2.10 7.79 0.85
N LYS A 24 1.37 6.83 0.27
CA LYS A 24 0.70 6.96 -1.03
C LYS A 24 -0.51 7.88 -0.99
N LEU A 25 -1.17 7.98 0.17
CA LEU A 25 -2.29 8.91 0.39
C LEU A 25 -1.90 10.40 0.27
N ARG A 26 -0.61 10.74 0.46
CA ARG A 26 -0.15 12.13 0.39
C ARG A 26 -0.17 12.69 -1.02
N ASP A 27 0.14 11.86 -2.02
CA ASP A 27 0.13 12.25 -3.42
C ASP A 27 -0.33 11.07 -4.30
N PRO A 28 -1.66 10.93 -4.47
CA PRO A 28 -2.24 9.88 -5.32
C PRO A 28 -1.82 10.02 -6.79
N ALA A 29 -1.49 11.22 -7.27
CA ALA A 29 -1.05 11.43 -8.65
C ALA A 29 0.34 10.83 -8.87
N LEU A 30 1.27 11.04 -7.93
CA LEU A 30 2.58 10.40 -7.97
C LEU A 30 2.45 8.86 -7.88
N PHE A 31 1.57 8.35 -7.03
CA PHE A 31 1.32 6.91 -6.96
C PHE A 31 0.70 6.36 -8.26
N SER A 32 -0.19 7.11 -8.90
CA SER A 32 -0.75 6.73 -10.21
C SER A 32 0.34 6.61 -11.30
N ALA A 33 1.34 7.49 -11.28
CA ALA A 33 2.48 7.40 -12.19
C ALA A 33 3.33 6.14 -11.90
N ALA A 34 3.51 5.78 -10.63
CA ALA A 34 4.16 4.53 -10.26
C ALA A 34 3.38 3.31 -10.77
N ILE A 35 2.04 3.31 -10.68
CA ILE A 35 1.20 2.22 -11.22
C ILE A 35 1.34 2.11 -12.75
N ARG A 36 1.36 3.23 -13.48
CA ARG A 36 1.52 3.24 -14.95
C ARG A 36 2.82 2.61 -15.41
N ASN A 37 3.91 2.74 -14.65
CA ASN A 37 5.20 2.15 -15.01
C ASN A 37 5.17 0.61 -15.11
N TYR A 38 4.18 -0.04 -14.50
CA TYR A 38 4.02 -1.49 -14.60
C TYR A 38 3.27 -1.93 -15.87
N ASP A 39 2.61 -1.01 -16.58
CA ASP A 39 1.84 -1.26 -17.81
C ASP A 39 0.84 -2.44 -17.71
N LEU A 40 0.31 -2.67 -16.50
CA LEU A 40 -0.62 -3.76 -16.22
C LEU A 40 -2.08 -3.37 -16.49
N ILE A 41 -2.41 -2.10 -16.28
CA ILE A 41 -3.78 -1.55 -16.37
C ILE A 41 -3.74 -0.15 -16.97
N GLY A 42 -4.76 0.20 -17.75
CA GLY A 42 -4.92 1.52 -18.36
C GLY A 42 -5.83 2.46 -17.55
N ASP A 43 -6.07 3.65 -18.09
CA ASP A 43 -7.11 4.54 -17.55
C ASP A 43 -8.52 4.01 -17.86
N PRO A 44 -9.50 4.21 -16.95
CA PRO A 44 -9.43 4.94 -15.67
C PRO A 44 -9.00 4.07 -14.46
N LEU A 45 -8.68 2.80 -14.68
CA LEU A 45 -8.36 1.84 -13.61
C LEU A 45 -7.11 2.24 -12.82
N VAL A 46 -6.11 2.84 -13.47
CA VAL A 46 -4.93 3.41 -12.80
C VAL A 46 -5.34 4.41 -11.72
N ALA A 47 -6.23 5.35 -12.06
CA ALA A 47 -6.70 6.36 -11.12
C ALA A 47 -7.52 5.75 -9.98
N ALA A 48 -8.38 4.78 -10.30
CA ALA A 48 -9.15 4.05 -9.28
C ALA A 48 -8.22 3.28 -8.32
N ALA A 49 -7.22 2.58 -8.84
CA ALA A 49 -6.23 1.85 -8.04
C ALA A 49 -5.41 2.80 -7.15
N ALA A 50 -4.98 3.95 -7.69
CA ALA A 50 -4.24 4.96 -6.94
C ALA A 50 -5.03 5.53 -5.76
N LEU A 51 -6.36 5.61 -5.89
CA LEU A 51 -7.25 6.11 -4.84
C LEU A 51 -7.65 5.03 -3.83
N ILE A 52 -7.90 3.79 -4.27
CA ILE A 52 -8.49 2.73 -3.43
C ILE A 52 -7.42 1.92 -2.69
N LEU A 53 -6.34 1.51 -3.38
CA LEU A 53 -5.34 0.61 -2.80
C LEU A 53 -4.72 1.16 -1.51
N PRO A 54 -4.33 2.44 -1.40
CA PRO A 54 -3.73 2.95 -0.17
C PRO A 54 -4.63 2.84 1.06
N TRP A 55 -5.96 2.96 0.89
CA TRP A 55 -6.91 2.77 2.00
C TRP A 55 -7.00 1.31 2.43
N LEU A 56 -6.98 0.38 1.49
CA LEU A 56 -6.93 -1.05 1.79
C LEU A 56 -5.64 -1.41 2.53
N GLU A 57 -4.52 -0.79 2.18
CA GLU A 57 -3.23 -1.00 2.87
C GLU A 57 -3.21 -0.46 4.31
N VAL A 58 -4.00 0.58 4.61
CA VAL A 58 -4.00 1.22 5.94
C VAL A 58 -5.04 0.61 6.89
N ILE A 59 -6.17 0.13 6.38
CA ILE A 59 -7.33 -0.26 7.20
C ILE A 59 -7.47 -1.78 7.36
N ALA A 60 -7.01 -2.58 6.39
CA ALA A 60 -7.13 -4.04 6.41
C ALA A 60 -5.93 -4.73 7.09
#